data_AF-A0A7V0T517-F1
#
_entry.id   AF-A0A7V0T517-F1
#
_cell.length_a   1.000
_cell.length_b   1.000
_cell.length_c   1.000
_cell.angle_alpha   90.00
_cell.angle_beta   90.00
_cell.angle_gamma   90.00
#
_symmetry.space_group_name_H-M   'P 1'
#
loop_
_entity.id
_entity.type
_entity.pdbx_description
1 polymer ?
#
loop_
_entity_poly.entity_id
_entity_poly.type
_entity_poly.pdbx_seq_one_letter_code
_entity_poly.pdbx_strand_id
1 'polypeptide(L)'
;MMYPEAMQASIKRLEATRKERLGQKFPMRTADEKKELLQGFHPDYIGESMAELVLGPNKGNRTPHELAKLLQAWPVVEPKELSLDNP
;
A
#
# COMPACT_ATOMS: atom_id res chain seq x y z
N MET A 1 -25.15 23.98 -2.15
CA MET A 1 -23.95 24.04 -3.03
C MET A 1 -24.12 23.02 -4.13
N MET A 2 -23.87 23.42 -5.37
CA MET A 2 -23.89 22.53 -6.53
C MET A 2 -22.49 21.92 -6.68
N TYR A 3 -22.39 20.59 -6.73
CA TYR A 3 -21.10 19.90 -6.89
C TYR A 3 -20.40 20.33 -8.20
N PRO A 4 -19.07 20.22 -8.30
CA PRO A 4 -18.35 20.41 -9.57
C PRO A 4 -18.91 19.51 -10.68
N GLU A 5 -18.81 19.96 -11.94
CA GLU A 5 -19.36 19.25 -13.10
C GLU A 5 -18.89 17.78 -13.19
N ALA A 6 -17.62 17.52 -12.91
CA ALA A 6 -17.07 16.16 -12.89
C ALA A 6 -17.78 15.23 -11.88
N MET A 7 -18.15 15.78 -10.71
CA MET A 7 -18.89 15.03 -9.70
C MET A 7 -20.34 14.83 -10.12
N GLN A 8 -20.98 15.84 -10.73
CA GLN A 8 -22.33 15.69 -11.29
C GLN A 8 -22.41 14.64 -12.39
N ALA A 9 -21.42 14.58 -13.29
CA ALA A 9 -21.32 13.54 -14.31
C ALA A 9 -21.16 12.13 -13.71
N SER A 10 -20.49 12.04 -12.55
CA SER A 10 -20.33 10.78 -11.82
C SER A 10 -21.63 10.36 -11.13
N ILE A 11 -22.38 11.32 -10.57
CA ILE A 11 -23.70 11.11 -9.98
C ILE A 11 -24.69 10.59 -11.05
N LYS A 12 -24.74 11.22 -12.23
CA LYS A 12 -25.60 10.77 -13.34
C LYS A 12 -25.30 9.34 -13.77
N ARG A 13 -24.01 8.94 -13.85
CA ARG A 13 -23.59 7.56 -14.14
C ARG A 13 -24.06 6.57 -13.07
N LEU A 14 -23.99 6.96 -11.81
CA LEU A 14 -24.48 6.15 -10.69
C LEU A 14 -26.00 5.95 -10.78
N GLU A 15 -26.75 7.03 -11.01
CA GLU A 15 -28.21 6.99 -11.12
C GLU A 15 -28.67 6.10 -12.28
N ALA A 16 -28.03 6.22 -13.44
CA ALA A 16 -28.32 5.41 -14.62
C ALA A 16 -28.10 3.90 -14.36
N THR A 17 -27.06 3.53 -13.60
CA THR A 17 -26.67 2.13 -13.36
C THR A 17 -27.24 1.53 -12.07
N ARG A 18 -27.91 2.32 -11.23
CA ARG A 18 -28.37 1.91 -9.89
C ARG A 18 -29.38 0.74 -9.94
N LYS A 19 -30.34 0.77 -10.87
CA LYS A 19 -31.36 -0.29 -10.99
C LYS A 19 -30.75 -1.63 -11.39
N GLU A 20 -29.81 -1.62 -12.33
CA GLU A 20 -29.12 -2.81 -12.80
C GLU A 20 -28.24 -3.43 -11.70
N ARG A 21 -27.45 -2.60 -11.02
CA ARG A 21 -26.53 -3.05 -9.95
C ARG A 21 -27.24 -3.65 -8.73
N LEU A 22 -28.45 -3.19 -8.41
CA LEU A 22 -29.23 -3.75 -7.30
C LEU A 22 -29.58 -5.23 -7.50
N GLY A 23 -29.78 -5.67 -8.74
CA GLY A 23 -30.08 -7.06 -9.08
C GLY A 23 -28.84 -7.91 -9.41
N GLN A 24 -27.68 -7.27 -9.56
CA GLN A 24 -26.45 -7.93 -9.99
C GLN A 24 -25.86 -8.75 -8.83
N LYS A 25 -25.79 -10.07 -9.02
CA LYS A 25 -25.10 -10.98 -8.11
C LYS A 25 -23.75 -11.34 -8.71
N PHE A 26 -22.69 -11.15 -7.93
CA PHE A 26 -21.36 -11.61 -8.29
C PHE A 26 -21.19 -13.06 -7.85
N PRO A 27 -20.58 -13.92 -8.68
CA PRO A 27 -20.27 -15.29 -8.28
C PRO A 27 -19.30 -15.25 -7.10
N MET A 28 -19.52 -16.16 -6.14
CA MET A 28 -18.56 -16.38 -5.06
C MET A 28 -17.31 -17.02 -5.68
N ARG A 29 -16.17 -16.35 -5.50
CA ARG A 29 -14.87 -16.90 -5.91
C ARG A 29 -14.51 -18.13 -5.07
N THR A 30 -13.85 -19.09 -5.68
CA THR A 30 -13.24 -20.24 -4.99
C THR A 30 -12.10 -19.79 -4.07
N ALA A 31 -11.60 -20.68 -3.22
CA ALA A 31 -10.48 -20.35 -2.33
C ALA A 31 -9.21 -19.97 -3.13
N ASP A 32 -8.95 -20.66 -4.24
CA ASP A 32 -7.77 -20.43 -5.08
C ASP A 32 -7.88 -19.10 -5.84
N GLU A 33 -9.04 -18.80 -6.42
CA GLU A 33 -9.29 -17.52 -7.10
C GLU A 33 -9.19 -16.32 -6.14
N LYS A 34 -9.57 -16.50 -4.86
CA LYS A 34 -9.39 -15.47 -3.83
C LYS A 34 -7.90 -15.27 -3.54
N LYS A 35 -7.12 -16.35 -3.47
CA LYS A 35 -5.68 -16.27 -3.20
C LYS A 35 -4.94 -15.57 -4.34
N GLU A 36 -5.25 -15.89 -5.59
CA GLU A 36 -4.70 -15.19 -6.76
C GLU A 36 -5.06 -13.71 -6.77
N LEU A 37 -6.32 -13.37 -6.47
CA LEU A 37 -6.76 -11.97 -6.36
C LEU A 37 -6.00 -11.22 -5.27
N LEU A 38 -5.81 -11.83 -4.10
CA LEU A 38 -5.05 -11.24 -3.00
C LEU A 38 -3.58 -11.03 -3.41
N GLN A 39 -2.94 -12.04 -3.99
CA GLN A 39 -1.54 -11.94 -4.45
C GLN A 39 -1.35 -10.87 -5.54
N GLY A 40 -2.34 -10.66 -6.40
CA GLY A 40 -2.24 -9.66 -7.47
C GLY A 40 -2.57 -8.23 -7.05
N PHE A 41 -3.48 -8.04 -6.09
CA PHE A 41 -4.06 -6.72 -5.82
C PHE A 41 -4.01 -6.26 -4.35
N HIS A 42 -3.72 -7.16 -3.41
CA HIS A 42 -3.62 -6.79 -1.99
C HIS A 42 -2.15 -6.52 -1.61
N PRO A 43 -1.80 -5.31 -1.12
CA PRO A 43 -0.42 -4.92 -0.85
C PRO A 43 0.30 -5.87 0.11
N ASP A 44 -0.40 -6.40 1.12
CA ASP A 44 0.15 -7.35 2.10
C ASP A 44 0.55 -8.72 1.50
N TYR A 45 -0.02 -9.11 0.36
CA TYR A 45 0.24 -10.41 -0.28
C TYR A 45 1.23 -10.32 -1.44
N ILE A 46 1.63 -9.12 -1.84
CA ILE A 46 2.65 -8.89 -2.85
C ILE A 46 4.01 -9.12 -2.19
N GLY A 47 4.55 -10.34 -2.32
CA GLY A 47 5.83 -10.71 -1.70
C GLY A 47 7.00 -9.81 -2.11
N GLU A 48 6.92 -9.21 -3.29
CA GLU A 48 7.87 -8.24 -3.82
C GLU A 48 7.80 -6.86 -3.15
N SER A 49 6.76 -6.53 -2.37
CA SER A 49 6.65 -5.22 -1.71
C SER A 49 7.51 -5.10 -0.44
N MET A 50 7.97 -6.25 0.08
CA MET A 50 8.66 -6.37 1.36
C MET A 50 10.12 -6.80 1.17
N ALA A 51 11.05 -6.08 1.79
CA ALA A 51 12.47 -6.45 1.91
C ALA A 51 12.80 -6.99 3.31
N GLU A 52 13.80 -7.86 3.36
CA GLU A 52 14.42 -8.30 4.61
C GLU A 52 15.45 -7.26 5.08
N LEU A 53 15.43 -6.96 6.38
CA LEU A 53 16.42 -6.09 7.00
C LEU A 53 17.73 -6.86 7.23
N VAL A 54 18.84 -6.34 6.70
CA VAL A 54 20.18 -6.97 6.80
C VAL A 54 20.96 -6.42 8.00
N LEU A 55 20.62 -5.22 8.47
CA LEU A 55 21.34 -4.45 9.49
C LEU A 55 20.41 -4.00 10.63
N GLY A 56 20.98 -3.79 11.81
CA GLY A 56 20.30 -3.28 13.01
C GLY A 56 19.64 -4.35 13.90
N PRO A 57 18.95 -3.94 14.98
CA PRO A 57 18.33 -4.85 15.94
C PRO A 57 17.24 -5.75 15.36
N ASN A 58 16.56 -5.27 14.32
CA ASN A 58 15.47 -5.96 13.63
C ASN A 58 15.94 -6.83 12.46
N LYS A 59 17.22 -7.20 12.42
CA LYS A 59 17.78 -8.04 11.36
C LYS A 59 16.97 -9.32 11.18
N GLY A 60 16.68 -9.68 9.92
CA GLY A 60 15.87 -10.84 9.55
C GLY A 60 14.36 -10.61 9.55
N ASN A 61 13.89 -9.43 10.00
CA ASN A 61 12.47 -9.08 9.89
C ASN A 61 12.18 -8.53 8.49
N ARG A 62 10.92 -8.65 8.05
CA ARG A 62 10.45 -8.14 6.75
C ARG A 62 9.69 -6.84 6.93
N THR A 63 9.97 -5.87 6.07
CA THR A 63 9.34 -4.54 6.09
C THR A 63 9.21 -3.99 4.67
N PRO A 64 8.32 -3.02 4.38
CA PRO A 64 8.22 -2.45 3.04
C PRO A 64 9.57 -1.89 2.55
N HIS A 65 9.84 -1.99 1.25
CA HIS A 65 11.12 -1.54 0.66
C HIS A 65 11.53 -0.13 1.05
N GLU A 66 10.58 0.81 1.09
CA GLU A 66 10.84 2.20 1.44
C GLU A 66 11.35 2.34 2.88
N LEU A 67 10.74 1.60 3.81
CA LEU A 67 11.15 1.58 5.21
C LEU A 67 12.48 0.85 5.39
N ALA A 68 12.70 -0.25 4.66
CA ALA A 68 13.97 -0.97 4.67
C ALA A 68 15.14 -0.08 4.18
N LYS A 69 14.90 0.74 3.14
CA LYS A 69 15.89 1.72 2.63
C LYS A 69 16.18 2.81 3.64
N LEU A 70 15.15 3.32 4.32
CA LEU A 70 15.30 4.38 5.31
C LEU A 70 16.06 3.91 6.55
N LEU A 71 15.72 2.74 7.08
CA LEU A 71 16.38 2.19 8.28
C LEU A 71 17.83 1.78 8.03
N GLN A 72 18.16 1.41 6.80
CA GLN A 72 19.50 1.01 6.38
C GLN A 72 20.21 2.11 5.59
N ALA A 73 19.70 3.34 5.62
CA ALA A 73 20.31 4.48 4.95
C ALA A 73 21.64 4.84 5.63
N TRP A 74 22.55 5.41 4.84
CA TRP A 74 23.75 6.01 5.39
C TRP A 74 23.39 7.20 6.29
N PRO A 75 24.16 7.44 7.37
CA PRO A 75 23.97 8.60 8.20
C PRO A 75 24.09 9.87 7.36
N VAL A 76 23.23 10.85 7.66
CA VAL A 76 23.20 12.14 6.96
C VAL A 76 24.43 12.98 7.29
N VAL A 77 25.04 12.76 8.46
CA VAL A 77 26.22 13.47 8.97
C VAL A 77 27.36 12.48 9.11
N GLU A 78 28.58 12.89 8.77
CA GLU A 78 29.75 12.05 9.02
C GLU A 78 29.96 11.89 10.53
N PRO A 79 30.18 10.65 11.04
CA PRO A 79 30.38 10.42 12.47
C PRO A 79 31.51 11.25 13.10
N LYS A 80 32.48 11.71 12.30
CA LYS A 80 33.62 12.53 12.73
C LYS A 80 33.24 13.99 13.01
N GLU A 81 32.15 14.46 12.40
CA GLU A 81 31.65 15.83 12.55
C GLU A 81 30.66 15.95 13.73
N LEU A 82 30.23 14.82 14.29
CA LEU A 82 29.28 14.76 15.39
C LEU A 82 30.02 14.63 16.73
N SER A 83 30.08 15.72 17.50
CA SER A 83 30.53 15.68 18.89
C SER A 83 29.36 15.29 19.80
N LEU A 84 29.53 14.21 20.57
CA LEU A 84 28.52 13.72 21.52
C LEU A 84 28.71 14.28 22.93
N ASP A 85 29.79 15.04 23.15
CA ASP A 85 30.17 15.57 24.47
C ASP A 85 29.40 16.84 24.84
N ASN A 86 28.74 17.48 23.87
CA ASN A 86 27.84 18.61 24.06
C ASN A 86 26.60 18.42 23.16
N PRO A 87 25.49 17.88 23.69
CA PRO A 87 24.27 17.58 22.93
C PRO A 87 23.50 18.83 22.45
#